data_AF-A0AAV1D1S0-F1
#
_entry.id   AF-A0AAV1D1S0-F1
#
_cell.length_a   1.000
_cell.length_b   1.000
_cell.length_c   1.000
_cell.angle_alpha   90.00
_cell.angle_beta   90.00
_cell.angle_gamma   90.00
#
_symmetry.space_group_name_H-M   'P 1'
#
loop_
_entity.id
_entity.type
_entity.pdbx_description
1 polymer ?
#
loop_
_entity_poly.entity_id
_entity_poly.type
_entity_poly.pdbx_seq_one_letter_code
_entity_poly.pdbx_strand_id
1 'polypeptide(L)'
;MFDPFLCIVQLFWVQPSRKEGPIQIIKHPLDLKHKHLKVVELSGYYGRRCEDELVAYLSHYAVGLEQLIIDPRNNTSIPCVPMFDDIERSETARLCDKQQLPKLVPKHVKLIIL
;
A
#
# COMPACT_ATOMS: atom_id res chain seq x y z
N MET A 1 14.89 -1.91 -18.79
CA MET A 1 14.98 -0.44 -18.66
C MET A 1 14.43 -0.12 -17.28
N PHE A 2 15.26 0.36 -16.35
CA PHE A 2 14.83 0.74 -15.01
C PHE A 2 14.11 2.08 -15.10
N ASP A 3 12.89 2.17 -14.57
CA ASP A 3 12.18 3.45 -14.44
C ASP A 3 12.79 4.21 -13.24
N PRO A 4 13.47 5.35 -13.47
CA PRO A 4 14.14 6.08 -12.39
C PRO A 4 13.16 6.72 -11.39
N PHE A 5 11.85 6.72 -11.68
CA PHE A 5 10.83 7.27 -10.81
C PHE A 5 10.01 6.19 -10.08
N LEU A 6 10.32 4.91 -10.29
CA LEU A 6 9.72 3.80 -9.58
C LEU A 6 10.38 3.60 -8.21
N CYS A 7 9.61 3.84 -7.16
CA CYS A 7 9.98 3.49 -5.79
C CYS A 7 9.25 2.20 -5.39
N ILE A 8 10.00 1.15 -5.04
CA ILE A 8 9.43 -0.10 -4.53
C ILE A 8 9.62 -0.15 -3.02
N VAL A 9 8.52 -0.21 -2.29
CA VAL A 9 8.50 -0.42 -0.84
C VAL A 9 8.14 -1.89 -0.58
N GLN A 10 9.08 -2.64 -0.03
CA GLN A 10 8.87 -4.04 0.35
C GLN A 10 8.33 -4.12 1.79
N LEU A 11 7.20 -4.78 1.94
CA LEU A 11 6.42 -4.87 3.16
C LEU A 11 6.51 -6.30 3.71
N PHE A 12 7.21 -6.45 4.83
CA PHE A 12 7.58 -7.75 5.42
C PHE A 12 6.86 -8.02 6.74
N TRP A 13 6.18 -9.16 6.85
CA TRP A 13 5.33 -9.48 8.02
C TRP A 13 5.53 -10.93 8.50
N VAL A 14 5.62 -11.10 9.83
CA VAL A 14 5.74 -12.43 10.46
C VAL A 14 4.37 -13.01 10.81
N GLN A 15 3.43 -12.19 11.25
CA GLN A 15 2.03 -12.57 11.49
C GLN A 15 1.11 -11.42 11.06
N PRO A 16 0.31 -11.59 10.00
CA PRO A 16 -0.56 -10.53 9.53
C PRO A 16 -1.81 -10.44 10.41
N SER A 17 -2.02 -9.29 11.06
CA SER A 17 -3.27 -8.98 11.75
C SER A 17 -3.86 -7.70 11.19
N ARG A 18 -5.12 -7.77 10.76
CA ARG A 18 -5.90 -6.61 10.36
C ARG A 18 -6.62 -6.07 11.58
N LYS A 19 -6.33 -4.83 11.95
CA LYS A 19 -7.10 -4.12 12.99
C LYS A 19 -8.07 -3.18 12.30
N GLU A 20 -9.36 -3.38 12.54
CA GLU A 20 -10.40 -2.46 12.10
C GLU A 20 -10.30 -1.15 12.90
N GLY A 21 -10.56 -0.03 12.24
CA GLY A 21 -10.58 1.29 12.86
C GLY A 21 -10.29 2.42 11.87
N PRO A 22 -10.44 3.69 12.30
CA PRO A 22 -10.28 4.83 11.41
C PRO A 22 -8.82 4.98 10.99
N ILE A 23 -8.54 5.12 9.69
CA ILE A 23 -7.20 5.41 9.16
C ILE A 23 -6.77 6.79 9.67
N GLN A 24 -5.61 6.86 10.32
CA GLN A 24 -5.06 8.12 10.80
C GLN A 24 -4.00 8.63 9.83
N ILE A 25 -4.25 9.78 9.21
CA ILE A 25 -3.20 10.48 8.48
C ILE A 25 -2.26 11.08 9.52
N ILE A 26 -1.05 10.52 9.63
CA ILE A 26 0.00 11.11 10.46
C ILE A 26 0.31 12.48 9.88
N LYS A 27 -0.14 13.53 10.59
CA LYS A 27 0.16 14.91 10.21
C LYS A 27 1.64 15.15 10.41
N HIS A 28 2.37 15.25 9.32
CA HIS A 28 3.77 15.61 9.38
C HIS A 28 3.89 17.12 9.69
N PRO A 29 4.71 17.54 10.68
CA PRO A 29 4.85 18.94 11.09
C PRO A 29 5.59 19.83 10.07
N LEU A 30 5.92 19.30 8.91
CA LEU A 30 6.68 19.98 7.85
C LEU A 30 5.88 19.89 6.56
N ASP A 31 5.85 20.97 5.77
CA ASP A 31 5.30 21.05 4.40
C ASP A 31 6.13 20.24 3.38
N LEU A 32 6.62 19.06 3.79
CA LEU A 32 7.38 18.13 2.96
C LEU A 32 6.43 17.53 1.92
N LYS A 33 6.47 18.11 0.72
CA LYS A 33 5.79 17.60 -0.47
C LYS A 33 6.77 16.80 -1.31
N HIS A 34 6.51 15.52 -1.51
CA HIS A 34 7.32 14.66 -2.38
C HIS A 34 6.95 14.93 -3.84
N LYS A 35 7.68 15.85 -4.49
CA LYS A 35 7.40 16.30 -5.87
C LYS A 35 7.96 15.38 -6.96
N HIS A 36 8.94 14.55 -6.60
CA HIS A 36 9.67 13.70 -7.55
C HIS A 36 9.25 12.23 -7.51
N LEU A 37 8.42 11.87 -6.52
CA LEU A 37 7.89 10.52 -6.38
C LEU A 37 6.70 10.36 -7.32
N LYS A 38 6.90 9.71 -8.46
CA LYS A 38 5.86 9.56 -9.48
C LYS A 38 5.16 8.20 -9.43
N VAL A 39 5.92 7.13 -9.21
CA VAL A 39 5.36 5.78 -9.17
C VAL A 39 5.81 5.10 -7.90
N VAL A 40 4.86 4.59 -7.13
CA VAL A 40 5.15 3.80 -5.93
C VAL A 40 4.52 2.42 -6.06
N GLU A 41 5.28 1.40 -5.75
CA GLU A 41 4.81 0.03 -5.59
C GLU A 41 4.93 -0.39 -4.13
N LEU A 42 3.81 -0.82 -3.54
CA LEU A 42 3.76 -1.45 -2.23
C LEU A 42 3.69 -2.98 -2.43
N SER A 43 4.84 -3.64 -2.30
CA SER A 43 4.97 -5.09 -2.50
C SER A 43 4.84 -5.84 -1.18
N GLY A 44 3.98 -6.84 -1.10
CA GLY A 44 3.61 -7.53 0.14
C GLY A 44 2.48 -6.84 0.91
N TYR A 45 1.65 -6.05 0.22
CA TYR A 45 0.52 -5.33 0.82
C TYR A 45 -0.57 -6.30 1.29
N TYR A 46 -0.96 -6.21 2.56
CA TYR A 46 -1.96 -7.11 3.15
C TYR A 46 -3.23 -6.36 3.65
N GLY A 47 -3.31 -5.04 3.46
CA GLY A 47 -4.43 -4.23 3.96
C GLY A 47 -4.41 -4.06 5.47
N ARG A 48 -3.20 -4.01 6.05
CA ARG A 48 -3.01 -3.74 7.48
C ARG A 48 -3.04 -2.24 7.71
N ARG A 49 -3.45 -1.85 8.91
CA ARG A 49 -3.63 -0.45 9.27
C ARG A 49 -2.44 0.46 8.95
N CYS A 50 -1.21 0.01 9.23
CA CYS A 50 -0.02 0.82 8.90
C CYS A 50 0.22 0.97 7.41
N GLU A 51 -0.22 0.02 6.59
CA GLU A 51 -0.14 0.06 5.13
C GLU A 51 -1.22 0.99 4.57
N ASP A 52 -2.44 0.93 5.11
CA ASP A 52 -3.51 1.86 4.76
C ASP A 52 -3.11 3.31 5.12
N GLU A 53 -2.48 3.51 6.29
CA GLU A 53 -1.93 4.80 6.73
C GLU A 53 -0.78 5.26 5.82
N LEU A 54 0.05 4.33 5.31
CA LEU A 54 1.08 4.62 4.32
C LEU A 54 0.46 5.06 2.98
N VAL A 55 -0.59 4.39 2.50
CA VAL A 55 -1.32 4.79 1.29
C VAL A 55 -1.89 6.20 1.46
N ALA A 56 -2.50 6.49 2.61
CA ALA A 56 -3.05 7.80 2.90
C ALA A 56 -1.95 8.88 2.98
N TYR A 57 -0.79 8.56 3.57
CA TYR A 57 0.37 9.43 3.59
C TYR A 57 0.87 9.75 2.17
N LEU A 58 1.10 8.73 1.34
CA LEU A 58 1.55 8.91 -0.04
C LEU A 58 0.56 9.73 -0.85
N SER A 59 -0.73 9.43 -0.71
CA SER A 59 -1.83 10.15 -1.35
C SER A 59 -1.88 11.63 -0.99
N HIS A 60 -1.49 11.98 0.24
CA HIS A 60 -1.55 13.35 0.75
C HIS A 60 -0.26 14.16 0.50
N TYR A 61 0.90 13.54 0.71
CA TYR A 61 2.19 14.23 0.72
C TYR A 61 2.97 14.06 -0.59
N ALA A 62 2.73 13.02 -1.39
CA ALA A 62 3.37 12.84 -2.69
C ALA A 62 2.61 13.54 -3.81
N VAL A 63 2.76 14.87 -3.87
CA VAL A 63 2.07 15.72 -4.86
C VAL A 63 2.46 15.44 -6.31
N GLY A 64 3.60 14.78 -6.54
CA GLY A 64 4.03 14.35 -7.87
C GLY A 64 3.58 12.94 -8.23
N LEU A 65 2.80 12.27 -7.39
CA LEU A 65 2.41 10.88 -7.57
C LEU A 65 1.45 10.76 -8.76
N GLU A 66 1.87 9.97 -9.75
CA GLU A 66 1.10 9.66 -10.95
C GLU A 66 0.44 8.27 -10.81
N GLN A 67 1.11 7.34 -10.13
CA GLN A 67 0.67 5.96 -10.01
C GLN A 67 1.02 5.33 -8.66
N LEU A 68 0.05 4.60 -8.09
CA LEU A 68 0.22 3.77 -6.90
C LEU A 68 -0.13 2.33 -7.24
N ILE A 69 0.82 1.42 -7.08
CA ILE A 69 0.69 -0.01 -7.36
C ILE A 69 0.64 -0.73 -6.02
N ILE A 70 -0.38 -1.55 -5.83
CA ILE A 70 -0.54 -2.43 -4.69
C ILE A 70 -0.29 -3.84 -5.19
N ASP A 71 0.83 -4.42 -4.78
CA ASP A 71 1.15 -5.81 -5.06
C ASP A 71 0.99 -6.63 -3.77
N PRO A 72 -0.09 -7.42 -3.64
CA PRO A 72 -0.32 -8.23 -2.46
C PRO A 72 0.60 -9.45 -2.38
N ARG A 73 1.36 -9.75 -3.44
CA ARG A 73 2.27 -10.91 -3.46
C ARG A 73 3.38 -10.67 -2.46
N ASN A 74 3.47 -11.57 -1.49
CA ASN A 74 4.54 -11.60 -0.53
C ASN A 74 5.86 -11.98 -1.23
N ASN A 75 6.88 -11.12 -1.12
CA ASN A 75 8.20 -11.38 -1.71
C ASN A 75 9.16 -12.11 -0.75
N THR A 76 8.72 -12.50 0.46
CA THR A 76 9.61 -13.18 1.39
C THR A 76 10.11 -14.49 0.80
N SER A 77 11.43 -14.60 0.74
CA SER A 77 12.17 -15.87 0.59
C SER A 77 12.03 -16.78 1.82
N ILE A 78 11.31 -16.33 2.85
CA ILE A 78 10.96 -17.12 4.02
C ILE A 78 9.73 -17.95 3.65
N PRO A 79 9.81 -19.29 3.68
CA PRO A 79 8.66 -20.15 3.44
C PRO A 79 7.74 -20.08 4.66
N CYS A 80 7.04 -18.97 4.86
CA CYS A 80 5.78 -19.02 5.57
C CYS A 80 4.82 -19.73 4.65
N VAL A 81 4.60 -21.03 4.90
CA VAL A 81 3.55 -21.79 4.22
C VAL A 81 2.26 -20.99 4.46
N PRO A 82 1.63 -20.41 3.42
CA PRO A 82 0.35 -19.75 3.62
C PRO A 82 -0.60 -20.85 4.10
N MET A 83 -1.10 -20.73 5.33
CA MET A 83 -2.19 -21.60 5.75
C MET A 83 -3.41 -21.27 4.88
N PHE A 84 -4.34 -22.22 4.69
CA PHE A 84 -5.57 -21.97 3.90
C PHE A 84 -6.30 -20.68 4.33
N ASP A 85 -6.30 -20.40 5.64
CA ASP A 85 -6.79 -19.15 6.23
C ASP A 85 -6.10 -17.89 5.67
N ASP A 86 -4.81 -17.94 5.32
CA ASP A 86 -4.06 -16.80 4.80
C ASP A 86 -4.46 -16.47 3.35
N ILE A 87 -4.84 -17.48 2.56
CA ILE A 87 -5.35 -17.28 1.19
C ILE A 87 -6.71 -16.61 1.23
N GLU A 88 -7.66 -17.15 2.00
CA GLU A 88 -9.01 -16.59 2.12
C GLU A 88 -8.99 -15.17 2.73
N ARG A 89 -8.13 -14.95 3.74
CA ARG A 89 -7.91 -13.61 4.30
C ARG A 89 -7.25 -12.66 3.31
N SER A 90 -6.32 -13.12 2.47
CA SER A 90 -5.71 -12.30 1.42
C SER A 90 -6.72 -11.89 0.36
N GLU A 91 -7.61 -12.79 -0.05
CA GLU A 91 -8.70 -12.47 -0.98
C GLU A 91 -9.71 -11.48 -0.38
N THR A 92 -10.10 -11.71 0.88
CA THR A 92 -10.97 -10.80 1.62
C THR A 92 -10.33 -9.42 1.80
N ALA A 93 -9.03 -9.38 2.11
CA ALA A 93 -8.26 -8.14 2.18
C ALA A 93 -8.29 -7.42 0.83
N ARG A 94 -7.97 -8.10 -0.30
CA ARG A 94 -8.07 -7.52 -1.65
C ARG A 94 -9.44 -6.93 -1.94
N LEU A 95 -10.52 -7.61 -1.56
CA LEU A 95 -11.89 -7.12 -1.76
C LEU A 95 -12.17 -5.85 -0.95
N CYS A 96 -11.76 -5.82 0.32
CA CYS A 96 -11.89 -4.63 1.14
C CYS A 96 -11.04 -3.48 0.62
N ASP A 97 -9.82 -3.75 0.17
CA ASP A 97 -8.88 -2.75 -0.32
C ASP A 97 -9.39 -2.13 -1.63
N LYS A 98 -10.00 -2.93 -2.51
CA LYS A 98 -10.73 -2.43 -3.69
C LYS A 98 -11.85 -1.45 -3.33
N GLN A 99 -12.43 -1.54 -2.13
CA GLN A 99 -13.47 -0.60 -1.67
C GLN A 99 -12.90 0.60 -0.88
N GLN A 100 -11.81 0.41 -0.15
CA GLN A 100 -11.24 1.42 0.75
C GLN A 100 -10.23 2.33 0.04
N LEU A 101 -9.29 1.75 -0.72
CA LEU A 101 -8.19 2.49 -1.34
C LEU A 101 -8.66 3.56 -2.34
N PRO A 102 -9.70 3.34 -3.18
CA PRO A 102 -10.19 4.40 -4.06
C PRO A 102 -10.73 5.64 -3.32
N LYS A 103 -11.07 5.51 -2.01
CA LYS A 103 -11.50 6.64 -1.19
C LYS A 103 -10.33 7.46 -0.65
N LEU A 104 -9.15 6.84 -0.53
CA LEU A 104 -7.92 7.46 -0.03
C LEU A 104 -7.12 8.11 -1.15
N VAL A 105 -7.13 7.47 -2.32
CA VAL A 105 -6.31 7.87 -3.47
C VAL A 105 -7.00 8.97 -4.27
N PRO A 106 -6.33 10.11 -4.53
CA PRO A 106 -6.87 11.18 -5.35
C PRO A 106 -7.15 10.73 -6.78
N LYS A 107 -8.18 11.29 -7.40
CA LYS A 107 -8.62 10.91 -8.78
C LYS A 107 -7.53 11.03 -9.87
N HIS A 108 -6.53 11.88 -9.66
CA HIS A 108 -5.43 12.06 -10.62
C HIS A 108 -4.34 10.98 -10.52
N VAL A 109 -4.31 10.24 -9.41
CA VAL A 109 -3.36 9.14 -9.19
C VAL A 109 -3.99 7.85 -9.72
N LYS A 110 -3.27 7.15 -10.59
CA LYS A 110 -3.69 5.84 -11.08
C LYS A 110 -3.42 4.77 -10.01
N LEU A 111 -4.48 4.27 -9.39
CA LEU A 111 -4.41 3.11 -8.49
C LEU A 111 -4.47 1.80 -9.29
N ILE A 112 -3.45 0.95 -9.12
CA ILE A 112 -3.39 -0.39 -9.71
C ILE A 112 -3.29 -1.40 -8.57
N ILE A 113 -4.20 -2.37 -8.51
CA ILE A 113 -4.14 -3.48 -7.55
C ILE A 113 -3.89 -4.75 -8.37
N LEU A 114 -2.71 -5.36 -8.19
CA LEU A 114 -2.31 -6.59 -8.88
C LEU A 114 -3.03 -7.82 -8.33
#